data_AF-A0A1M6BP77-F1
#
_entry.id   AF-A0A1M6BP77-F1
#
_cell.length_a   1.000
_cell.length_b   1.000
_cell.length_c   1.000
_cell.angle_alpha   90.00
_cell.angle_beta   90.00
_cell.angle_gamma   90.00
#
_symmetry.space_group_name_H-M   'P 1'
#
loop_
_entity.id
_entity.type
_entity.pdbx_description
1 polymer ?
#
loop_
_entity_poly.entity_id
_entity_poly.type
_entity_poly.pdbx_seq_one_letter_code
_entity_poly.pdbx_strand_id
1 'polypeptide(L)' 'MDEEGQWINKKEPCKDQQKLMLLLKDVEEKLADLKARWPFHSVQPRMVAEREDLEEERERLMRLLDDQQ' A
#
# COMPACT_ATOMS: atom_id res chain seq x y z
N MET A 1 -42.98 12.82 8.41
CA MET A 1 -42.71 12.94 6.97
C MET A 1 -42.16 14.35 6.84
N ASP A 2 -40.86 14.58 6.90
CA ASP A 2 -39.82 13.92 6.10
C ASP A 2 -38.63 13.37 6.91
N GLU A 3 -37.80 12.62 6.19
CA GLU A 3 -36.99 11.48 6.63
C GLU A 3 -35.73 11.79 7.44
N GLU A 4 -35.39 10.81 8.28
CA GLU A 4 -34.13 10.66 9.00
C GLU A 4 -32.95 10.61 7.99
N GLY A 5 -32.24 11.72 7.87
CA GLY A 5 -31.16 11.90 6.89
C GLY A 5 -29.78 11.85 7.52
N GLN A 6 -29.35 10.63 7.86
CA GLN A 6 -27.95 10.18 7.78
C GLN A 6 -26.96 10.83 8.77
N TRP A 7 -26.82 10.18 9.93
CA TRP A 7 -25.62 10.24 10.75
C TRP A 7 -24.43 9.82 9.89
N ILE A 8 -23.70 10.79 9.34
CA ILE A 8 -22.31 10.61 8.94
C ILE A 8 -21.52 10.35 10.21
N ASN A 9 -21.61 9.11 10.70
CA ASN A 9 -20.62 8.49 11.54
C ASN A 9 -19.35 8.43 10.68
N LYS A 10 -18.65 9.56 10.60
CA LYS A 10 -17.24 9.61 10.25
C LYS A 10 -16.55 8.91 11.40
N LYS A 11 -16.65 7.58 11.39
CA LYS A 11 -15.75 6.71 12.11
C LYS A 11 -14.41 7.06 11.50
N GLU A 12 -13.71 7.99 12.13
CA GLU A 12 -12.34 8.32 11.76
C GLU A 12 -11.65 6.96 11.68
N PRO A 13 -11.27 6.49 10.48
CA PRO A 13 -10.52 5.26 10.42
C PRO A 13 -9.29 5.54 11.28
N CYS A 14 -9.02 4.66 12.27
CA CYS A 14 -7.86 4.74 13.12
C CYS A 14 -6.68 5.24 12.26
N LYS A 15 -6.06 6.35 12.67
CA LYS A 15 -5.11 7.12 11.85
C LYS A 15 -4.02 6.22 11.24
N ASP A 16 -3.71 5.14 11.94
CA ASP A 16 -2.76 4.09 11.58
C ASP A 16 -3.18 3.32 10.32
N GLN A 17 -4.45 2.99 10.15
CA GLN A 17 -4.97 2.26 9.01
C GLN A 17 -4.90 3.10 7.72
N GLN A 18 -5.24 4.39 7.80
CA GLN A 18 -5.09 5.32 6.67
C GLN A 18 -3.62 5.51 6.29
N LYS A 19 -2.73 5.60 7.28
CA LYS A 19 -1.30 5.75 7.08
C LYS A 19 -0.69 4.52 6.43
N LEU A 20 -1.06 3.32 6.89
CA LEU A 20 -0.63 2.06 6.29
C LEU A 20 -1.13 1.92 4.85
N MET A 21 -2.39 2.26 4.56
CA MET A 21 -2.91 2.26 3.18
C MET A 21 -2.14 3.23 2.26
N LEU A 22 -1.76 4.41 2.78
CA LEU A 22 -1.00 5.40 2.02
C LEU A 22 0.43 4.92 1.72
N LEU A 23 1.08 4.29 2.71
CA LEU A 23 2.40 3.67 2.56
C LEU A 23 2.36 2.50 1.56
N LEU A 24 1.34 1.65 1.64
CA LEU A 24 1.18 0.50 0.75
C LEU A 24 1.01 0.97 -0.71
N LYS A 25 0.23 2.04 -0.94
CA LYS A 25 0.11 2.69 -2.25
C LYS A 25 1.43 3.27 -2.75
N ASP A 26 2.19 3.95 -1.90
CA ASP A 26 3.48 4.54 -2.25
C ASP A 26 4.50 3.45 -2.67
N VAL A 27 4.52 2.34 -1.94
CA VAL A 27 5.35 1.17 -2.25
C VAL A 27 4.89 0.50 -3.56
N GLU A 28 3.59 0.33 -3.78
CA GLU A 28 3.05 -0.21 -5.05
C GLU A 28 3.35 0.70 -6.25
N GLU A 29 3.28 2.03 -6.08
CA GLU A 29 3.62 2.99 -7.13
C GLU A 29 5.11 2.93 -7.48
N LYS A 30 5.99 2.87 -6.46
CA LYS A 30 7.43 2.66 -6.65
C LYS A 30 7.73 1.34 -7.35
N LEU A 31 7.08 0.25 -6.96
CA LEU A 31 7.19 -1.05 -7.62
C LEU A 31 6.73 -0.99 -9.08
N ALA A 32 5.62 -0.30 -9.35
CA ALA A 32 5.08 -0.14 -10.70
C ALA A 32 6.01 0.71 -11.57
N ASP A 33 6.58 1.81 -11.05
CA ASP A 33 7.58 2.62 -11.77
C ASP A 33 8.86 1.83 -12.01
N LEU A 34 9.36 1.10 -11.00
CA LEU A 34 10.53 0.23 -11.14
C LEU A 34 10.29 -0.79 -12.25
N LYS A 35 9.16 -1.50 -12.19
CA LYS A 35 8.77 -2.54 -13.14
C LYS A 35 8.46 -1.99 -14.53
N ALA A 36 7.94 -0.77 -14.64
CA ALA A 36 7.73 -0.09 -15.91
C ALA A 36 9.07 0.35 -16.54
N ARG A 37 10.05 0.72 -15.72
CA ARG A 37 11.41 1.05 -16.15
C ARG A 37 12.29 -0.19 -16.33
N TRP A 38 11.80 -1.39 -16.01
CA TRP A 38 12.55 -2.64 -16.18
C TRP A 38 12.72 -3.00 -17.67
N PRO A 39 13.96 -3.06 -18.18
CA PRO A 39 14.21 -3.65 -19.48
C PRO A 39 13.98 -5.17 -19.40
N PHE A 40 13.01 -5.67 -20.17
CA PHE A 40 12.48 -7.06 -20.16
C PHE A 40 13.54 -8.17 -20.30
N HIS A 41 14.74 -7.83 -20.78
CA HIS A 41 15.83 -8.77 -21.05
C HIS A 41 17.14 -8.45 -20.31
N SER A 42 17.18 -7.37 -19.52
CA SER A 42 18.40 -6.93 -18.82
C SER A 42 18.11 -6.59 -17.38
N VAL A 43 17.25 -7.40 -16.76
CA VAL A 43 16.97 -7.35 -15.33
C VAL A 43 18.26 -7.58 -14.57
N GLN A 44 18.78 -6.50 -13.99
CA GLN A 44 19.96 -6.58 -13.14
C GLN A 44 19.54 -7.19 -11.79
N PRO A 45 20.31 -8.11 -11.22
CA PRO A 45 19.99 -8.72 -9.92
C PRO A 45 19.86 -7.67 -8.81
N ARG A 46 20.54 -6.52 -8.92
CA ARG A 46 20.35 -5.36 -8.04
C ARG A 46 18.94 -4.75 -8.11
N MET A 47 18.36 -4.67 -9.31
CA MET A 47 17.00 -4.14 -9.48
C MET A 47 15.95 -5.15 -9.02
N VAL A 48 16.22 -6.45 -9.15
CA VAL A 48 15.37 -7.50 -8.58
C VAL A 48 15.41 -7.42 -7.06
N ALA A 49 16.61 -7.34 -6.46
CA ALA A 49 16.76 -7.20 -5.02
C ALA A 49 16.02 -5.96 -4.50
N GLU A 50 16.13 -4.80 -5.15
CA GLU A 50 15.40 -3.59 -4.76
C GLU A 50 13.88 -3.74 -4.88
N ARG A 51 13.41 -4.50 -5.88
CA ARG A 51 11.99 -4.82 -6.03
C ARG A 51 11.51 -5.83 -4.98
N GLU A 52 12.31 -6.85 -4.67
CA GLU A 52 12.02 -7.81 -3.61
C GLU A 52 11.97 -7.12 -2.24
N ASP A 53 12.87 -6.18 -1.96
CA ASP A 53 12.85 -5.34 -0.76
C ASP A 53 11.53 -4.55 -0.65
N LEU A 54 11.10 -3.92 -1.76
CA LEU A 54 9.84 -3.19 -1.82
C LEU A 54 8.61 -4.12 -1.71
N GLU A 55 8.63 -5.32 -2.28
CA GLU A 55 7.56 -6.32 -2.12
C GLU A 55 7.50 -6.84 -0.67
N GLU A 56 8.66 -7.04 -0.02
CA GLU A 56 8.75 -7.44 1.38
C GLU A 56 8.20 -6.34 2.32
N GLU A 57 8.53 -5.07 2.08
CA GLU A 57 7.99 -3.95 2.85
C GLU A 57 6.46 -3.84 2.68
N ARG A 58 5.93 -4.06 1.47
CA ARG A 58 4.48 -4.14 1.24
C ARG A 58 3.85 -5.25 2.08
N GLU A 59 4.42 -6.45 2.05
CA GLU A 59 3.91 -7.59 2.81
C GLU A 59 3.96 -7.33 4.32
N ARG A 60 5.03 -6.68 4.79
CA ARG A 60 5.20 -6.28 6.18
C ARG A 60 4.15 -5.26 6.61
N LEU A 61 3.89 -4.24 5.80
CA LEU A 61 2.81 -3.27 6.02
C LEU A 61 1.44 -3.96 6.05
N MET A 62 1.22 -4.96 5.19
CA MET A 62 -0.03 -5.72 5.16
C MET A 62 -0.21 -6.57 6.41
N ARG A 63 0.85 -7.24 6.89
CA ARG A 63 0.82 -7.98 8.17
C ARG A 63 0.57 -7.07 9.37
N LEU A 64 1.19 -5.88 9.40
CA LEU A 64 0.92 -4.90 10.44
C LEU A 64 -0.54 -4.43 10.40
N LEU A 65 -1.14 -4.33 9.22
CA LEU A 65 -2.56 -3.96 9.07
C LEU A 65 -3.49 -5.10 9.53
N ASP A 66 -3.12 -6.36 9.25
CA ASP A 66 -3.85 -7.56 9.70
C ASP A 66 -3.75 -7.76 11.22
N ASP A 67 -2.57 -7.54 11.82
CA ASP A 67 -2.32 -7.62 13.27
C ASP A 67 -3.06 -6.51 14.05
N GLN A 68 -3.41 -5.40 13.38
CA GLN A 68 -4.18 -4.29 13.95
C GLN A 68 -5.70 -4.45 13.79
N GLN A 69 -6.18 -5.53 13.15
CA GLN A 69 -7.60 -5.77 12.83
C GLN A 69 -8.23 -6.86 13.71
#